data_AF-A0A257KBC1-F1
#
_entry.id   AF-A0A257KBC1-F1
#
_cell.length_a   1.000
_cell.length_b   1.000
_cell.length_c   1.000
_cell.angle_alpha   90.00
_cell.angle_beta   90.00
_cell.angle_gamma   90.00
#
_symmetry.space_group_name_H-M   'P 1'
#
loop_
_entity.id
_entity.type
_entity.pdbx_description
1 polymer ?
#
loop_
_entity_poly.entity_id
_entity_poly.type
_entity_poly.pdbx_seq_one_letter_code
_entity_poly.pdbx_strand_id
1 'polypeptide(L)'
;MCLYYCNDSLNIYTQFFGDFNQNEFLKNPLFKGDKYILSKTCYVKKQDLILFHSFTTMEPIYNVLGVLRAKVDLSSYSINLNANAPTYYKTYFGKYNAYEVLYPVQNKTLSIIFYERNIANENILKNIVDYERMRDMTFESLKNKYCGKEDIIKAANEYFNVDSKGNYLAYKKIKKDELNYTNTTEESIYRQILSTYLSFAQENAAAEQEFNKLQKNKITTDNKKNFNSTEIETQTLIDSIKSQQLVIFNEAHHIPRHRYLVGTILNTLYNAGFRYFGLEAFSDDEKLTNIGFPTLSNGFYFREQTMGNLIREAKRIGFTVFEFDSQNNNREYEQAEKIYNKTFKNDVNAKVLILSGYSHIDEKDGWMADQFHLKFNMNPYTINQTAYYYYDLESIDQLEFVEPEKINFKNDLFVNNNIQIKNNCFGLRDSKEIGFNFPAYNSDNNVLLVYNKNEFEAVEDPIPVFVKSIEKNQSYLKINLCFGNYITQIKSIQGLIKFEQIITVE
;
A
#
# COMPACT_ATOMS: atom_id res chain seq x y z
N MET A 1 -8.91 26.90 0.31
CA MET A 1 -7.56 26.29 0.42
C MET A 1 -7.35 25.98 1.90
N CYS A 2 -6.68 24.88 2.27
CA CYS A 2 -6.36 24.61 3.67
C CYS A 2 -4.89 24.95 3.90
N LEU A 3 -4.60 25.70 4.95
CA LEU A 3 -3.24 26.02 5.39
C LEU A 3 -2.94 25.22 6.65
N TYR A 4 -1.72 24.70 6.76
CA TYR A 4 -1.30 23.88 7.89
C TYR A 4 -0.09 24.52 8.58
N TYR A 5 -0.14 24.65 9.90
CA TYR A 5 1.05 24.81 10.73
C TYR A 5 1.38 23.48 11.38
N CYS A 6 2.66 23.13 11.39
CA CYS A 6 3.10 21.92 12.05
C CYS A 6 4.51 22.05 12.61
N ASN A 7 4.73 21.53 13.83
CA ASN A 7 6.03 21.49 14.51
C ASN A 7 6.15 20.20 15.34
N ASP A 8 6.89 19.22 14.82
CA ASP A 8 7.07 17.90 15.45
C ASP A 8 7.76 17.99 16.82
N SER A 9 8.78 18.84 16.97
CA SER A 9 9.51 19.01 18.25
C SER A 9 8.63 19.54 19.37
N LEU A 10 7.54 20.23 19.04
CA LEU A 10 6.59 20.79 19.98
C LEU A 10 5.28 19.99 20.08
N ASN A 11 5.09 18.96 19.24
CA ASN A 11 3.82 18.25 19.05
C ASN A 11 2.63 19.20 18.82
N ILE A 12 2.82 20.21 17.95
CA ILE A 12 1.78 21.18 17.60
C ILE A 12 1.43 21.04 16.13
N TYR A 13 0.15 20.83 15.86
CA TYR A 13 -0.45 20.83 14.52
C TYR A 13 -1.65 21.78 14.52
N THR A 14 -1.88 22.57 13.48
CA THR A 14 -3.14 23.32 13.36
C THR A 14 -3.49 23.53 11.89
N GLN A 15 -4.78 23.48 11.59
CA GLN A 15 -5.33 23.66 10.25
C GLN A 15 -6.18 24.92 10.24
N PHE A 16 -5.95 25.76 9.24
CA PHE A 16 -6.73 26.96 8.97
C PHE A 16 -7.48 26.80 7.65
N PHE A 17 -8.75 27.20 7.64
CA PHE A 17 -9.65 27.13 6.51
C PHE A 17 -9.80 28.50 5.86
N GLY A 18 -8.82 28.88 5.05
CA GLY A 18 -8.85 30.18 4.38
C GLY A 18 -7.79 30.30 3.32
N ASP A 19 -7.83 31.41 2.59
CA ASP A 19 -6.88 31.78 1.55
C ASP A 19 -5.68 32.55 2.14
N PHE A 20 -5.07 31.96 3.17
CA PHE A 20 -3.92 32.55 3.83
C PHE A 20 -2.70 32.61 2.91
N ASN A 21 -1.93 33.69 3.03
CA ASN A 21 -0.67 33.81 2.32
C ASN A 21 0.38 32.83 2.87
N GLN A 22 0.71 31.80 2.07
CA GLN A 22 1.65 30.74 2.42
C GLN A 22 3.11 31.21 2.53
N ASN A 23 3.48 32.28 1.82
CA ASN A 23 4.87 32.80 1.80
C ASN A 23 5.25 33.53 3.10
N GLU A 24 4.28 33.87 3.95
CA GLU A 24 4.46 34.63 5.19
C GLU A 24 4.46 33.76 6.45
N PHE A 25 4.19 32.46 6.30
CA PHE A 25 3.88 31.58 7.43
C PHE A 25 5.08 31.29 8.35
N LEU A 26 6.29 31.43 7.83
CA LEU A 26 7.55 31.25 8.54
C LEU A 26 8.61 32.22 7.96
N LYS A 27 9.31 32.96 8.83
CA LYS A 27 10.49 33.81 8.53
C LYS A 27 10.27 35.22 7.93
N ASN A 28 9.16 35.90 8.20
CA ASN A 28 9.06 37.35 7.97
C ASN A 28 9.12 38.16 9.28
N PRO A 29 9.56 39.43 9.25
CA PRO A 29 9.42 40.30 10.39
C PRO A 29 7.93 40.55 10.70
N LEU A 30 7.57 40.45 11.97
CA LEU A 30 6.21 40.73 12.47
C LEU A 30 5.65 42.04 11.90
N PHE A 31 4.38 42.00 11.48
CA PHE A 31 3.66 43.19 11.07
C PHE A 31 3.52 44.18 12.23
N LYS A 32 3.26 45.45 11.90
CA LYS A 32 2.95 46.46 12.93
C LYS A 32 1.73 46.06 13.78
N GLY A 33 0.77 45.36 13.18
CA GLY A 33 -0.40 44.78 13.86
C GLY A 33 -0.01 43.74 14.89
N ASP A 34 0.80 42.75 14.49
CA ASP A 34 1.27 41.68 15.38
C ASP A 34 1.95 42.25 16.62
N LYS A 35 2.86 43.21 16.44
CA LYS A 35 3.58 43.87 17.55
C LYS A 35 2.63 44.60 18.50
N TYR A 36 1.61 45.27 17.96
CA TYR A 36 0.60 45.94 18.77
C TYR A 36 -0.24 44.93 19.55
N ILE A 37 -0.72 43.87 18.91
CA ILE A 37 -1.55 42.85 19.56
C ILE A 37 -0.76 42.13 20.65
N LEU A 38 0.48 41.72 20.37
CA LEU A 38 1.36 41.13 21.38
C LEU A 38 1.54 42.06 22.59
N SER A 39 1.62 43.39 22.39
CA SER A 39 1.68 44.37 23.50
C SER A 39 0.41 44.44 24.36
N LYS A 40 -0.74 43.98 23.84
CA LYS A 40 -2.03 43.92 24.55
C LYS A 40 -2.26 42.58 25.24
N THR A 41 -1.63 41.51 24.75
CA THR A 41 -1.59 40.21 25.42
C THR A 41 -0.54 40.18 26.53
N CYS A 42 -0.53 39.15 27.37
CA CYS A 42 0.58 38.96 28.34
C CYS A 42 1.79 38.24 27.72
N TYR A 43 2.09 38.54 26.46
CA TYR A 43 3.24 37.97 25.74
C TYR A 43 4.56 38.45 26.37
N VAL A 44 5.46 37.51 26.64
CA VAL A 44 6.78 37.79 27.22
C VAL A 44 7.88 37.38 26.24
N LYS A 45 8.49 38.35 25.58
CA LYS A 45 9.49 38.13 24.49
C LYS A 45 10.63 37.17 24.82
N LYS A 46 11.05 37.04 26.09
CA LYS A 46 12.14 36.15 26.51
C LYS A 46 11.67 34.73 26.85
N GLN A 47 10.36 34.48 26.96
CA GLN A 47 9.79 33.22 27.47
C GLN A 47 8.85 32.57 26.44
N ASP A 48 8.12 33.39 25.69
CA ASP A 48 7.15 32.93 24.71
C ASP A 48 7.78 32.84 23.32
N LEU A 49 7.31 31.87 22.54
CA LEU A 49 7.79 31.62 21.18
C LEU A 49 6.69 31.91 20.18
N ILE A 50 6.95 32.82 19.25
CA ILE A 50 6.07 33.03 18.10
C ILE A 50 6.31 31.89 17.12
N LEU A 51 5.25 31.16 16.81
CA LEU A 51 5.29 29.96 15.98
C LEU A 51 5.03 30.27 14.51
N PHE A 52 4.02 31.09 14.24
CA PHE A 52 3.59 31.49 12.89
C PHE A 52 2.80 32.79 12.95
N HIS A 53 2.74 33.50 11.83
CA HIS A 53 1.80 34.60 11.60
C HIS A 53 1.42 34.65 10.12
N SER A 54 0.20 35.09 9.79
CA SER A 54 -0.27 35.21 8.41
C SER A 54 -1.49 36.11 8.30
N PHE A 55 -2.02 36.26 7.09
CA PHE A 55 -3.25 36.97 6.81
C PHE A 55 -3.99 36.33 5.61
N THR A 56 -5.32 36.44 5.60
CA THR A 56 -6.15 36.05 4.46
C THR A 56 -6.06 37.10 3.34
N THR A 57 -6.15 36.66 2.08
CA THR A 57 -6.08 37.54 0.90
C THR A 57 -7.45 37.91 0.32
N MET A 58 -8.52 37.34 0.86
CA MET A 58 -9.92 37.49 0.45
C MET A 58 -10.78 37.74 1.70
N GLU A 59 -11.94 38.36 1.50
CA GLU A 59 -12.85 38.70 2.59
C GLU A 59 -13.44 37.44 3.29
N PRO A 60 -13.50 37.41 4.64
CA PRO A 60 -13.05 38.47 5.55
C PRO A 60 -11.51 38.57 5.63
N ILE A 61 -10.96 39.78 5.47
CA ILE A 61 -9.51 40.01 5.50
C ILE A 61 -9.04 40.15 6.96
N TYR A 62 -8.43 39.11 7.52
CA TYR A 62 -7.92 39.12 8.90
C TYR A 62 -6.51 38.54 8.98
N ASN A 63 -5.86 38.77 10.12
CA ASN A 63 -4.52 38.27 10.44
C ASN A 63 -4.65 37.20 11.52
N VAL A 64 -3.74 36.24 11.49
CA VAL A 64 -3.62 35.18 12.49
C VAL A 64 -2.20 35.16 13.05
N LEU A 65 -2.08 34.94 14.34
CA LEU A 65 -0.81 34.88 15.06
C LEU A 65 -0.83 33.69 16.03
N GLY A 66 0.12 32.78 15.89
CA GLY A 66 0.32 31.64 16.79
C GLY A 66 1.48 31.85 17.73
N VAL A 67 1.23 31.76 19.04
CA VAL A 67 2.22 31.98 20.09
C VAL A 67 2.19 30.83 21.08
N LEU A 68 3.34 30.18 21.28
CA LEU A 68 3.51 29.22 22.37
C LEU A 68 3.94 29.96 23.64
N ARG A 69 3.05 30.00 24.62
CA ARG A 69 3.21 30.74 25.87
C ARG A 69 3.68 29.83 26.99
N ALA A 70 4.68 30.30 27.75
CA ALA A 70 5.26 29.52 28.84
C ALA A 70 4.29 29.34 30.01
N LYS A 71 3.53 30.39 30.34
CA LYS A 71 2.49 30.38 31.37
C LYS A 71 1.43 31.43 31.05
N VAL A 72 0.16 31.09 31.25
CA VAL A 72 -0.96 32.03 31.07
C VAL A 72 -1.84 32.02 32.32
N ASP A 73 -2.18 33.21 32.81
CA ASP A 73 -3.18 33.37 33.85
C ASP A 73 -4.58 33.32 33.22
N LEU A 74 -5.29 32.22 33.50
CA LEU A 74 -6.60 31.93 32.93
C LEU A 74 -7.73 32.70 33.63
N SER A 75 -7.48 33.34 34.78
CA SER A 75 -8.51 34.05 35.56
C SER A 75 -9.20 35.18 34.79
N SER A 76 -8.51 35.73 33.78
CA SER A 76 -9.00 36.83 32.95
C SER A 76 -9.58 36.40 31.60
N TYR A 77 -9.75 35.09 31.38
CA TYR A 77 -10.31 34.52 30.16
C TYR A 77 -11.69 33.92 30.44
N SER A 78 -12.57 34.04 29.45
CA SER A 78 -13.85 33.34 29.45
C SER A 78 -13.65 31.88 29.02
N ILE A 79 -14.46 30.96 29.54
CA ILE A 79 -14.39 29.54 29.21
C ILE A 79 -15.55 29.14 28.30
N ASN A 80 -15.26 28.37 27.26
CA ASN A 80 -16.26 27.70 26.44
C ASN A 80 -16.24 26.19 26.74
N LEU A 81 -17.38 25.64 27.15
CA LEU A 81 -17.52 24.24 27.59
C LEU A 81 -18.07 23.30 26.50
N ASN A 82 -18.16 23.74 25.24
CA ASN A 82 -18.84 22.99 24.18
C ASN A 82 -17.98 21.98 23.40
N ALA A 83 -16.89 21.45 23.96
CA ALA A 83 -16.10 20.40 23.31
C ALA A 83 -15.41 19.47 24.33
N ASN A 84 -14.88 18.34 23.85
CA ASN A 84 -14.13 17.32 24.61
C ASN A 84 -12.88 17.85 25.38
N ALA A 85 -12.59 19.15 25.33
CA ALA A 85 -11.66 19.87 26.21
C ALA A 85 -12.09 21.35 26.36
N PRO A 86 -11.88 22.00 27.53
CA PRO A 86 -12.22 23.41 27.72
C PRO A 86 -11.29 24.31 26.90
N THR A 87 -11.87 25.25 26.15
CA THR A 87 -11.11 26.32 25.49
C THR A 87 -11.33 27.64 26.22
N TYR A 88 -10.25 28.41 26.37
CA TYR A 88 -10.29 29.73 27.01
C TYR A 88 -10.16 30.80 25.96
N TYR A 89 -10.94 31.87 26.05
CA TYR A 89 -10.94 32.93 25.05
C TYR A 89 -11.03 34.33 25.67
N LYS A 90 -10.52 35.32 24.92
CA LYS A 90 -10.54 36.72 25.34
C LYS A 90 -10.55 37.66 24.14
N THR A 91 -11.40 38.69 24.21
CA THR A 91 -11.46 39.77 23.23
C THR A 91 -10.59 40.95 23.70
N TYR A 92 -9.85 41.55 22.77
CA TYR A 92 -9.08 42.77 22.97
C TYR A 92 -9.61 43.86 22.04
N PHE A 93 -9.87 45.04 22.61
CA PHE A 93 -10.35 46.21 21.85
C PHE A 93 -9.27 47.29 21.77
N GLY A 94 -9.19 47.98 20.63
CA GLY A 94 -8.24 49.08 20.46
C GLY A 94 -8.03 49.44 18.99
N LYS A 95 -6.78 49.71 18.63
CA LYS A 95 -6.42 50.03 17.23
C LYS A 95 -6.69 48.85 16.29
N TYR A 96 -6.56 47.63 16.78
CA TYR A 96 -6.97 46.40 16.14
C TYR A 96 -7.81 45.63 17.15
N ASN A 97 -9.02 45.21 16.74
CA ASN A 97 -9.82 44.29 17.54
C ASN A 97 -9.25 42.89 17.35
N ALA A 98 -9.08 42.15 18.43
CA ALA A 98 -8.52 40.81 18.39
C ALA A 98 -9.29 39.83 19.27
N TYR A 99 -9.28 38.57 18.86
CA TYR A 99 -9.85 37.47 19.59
C TYR A 99 -8.77 36.40 19.78
N GLU A 100 -8.39 36.15 21.04
CA GLU A 100 -7.40 35.14 21.41
C GLU A 100 -8.11 33.88 21.92
N VAL A 101 -7.65 32.72 21.45
CA VAL A 101 -8.07 31.40 21.94
C VAL A 101 -6.84 30.65 22.48
N LEU A 102 -6.98 30.05 23.64
CA LEU A 102 -5.92 29.31 24.33
C LEU A 102 -6.19 27.80 24.33
N TYR A 103 -5.13 27.06 24.03
CA TYR A 103 -5.09 25.60 24.01
C TYR A 103 -3.98 25.12 24.96
N PRO A 104 -4.27 24.29 25.97
CA PRO A 104 -3.24 23.69 26.79
C PRO A 104 -2.44 22.67 25.96
N VAL A 105 -1.11 22.79 25.96
CA VAL A 105 -0.18 21.86 25.27
C VAL A 105 0.92 21.47 26.25
N GLN A 106 0.81 20.26 26.82
CA GLN A 106 1.72 19.75 27.86
C GLN A 106 1.83 20.72 29.07
N ASN A 107 3.02 21.31 29.30
CA ASN A 107 3.29 22.29 30.36
C ASN A 107 3.25 23.75 29.87
N LYS A 108 2.82 23.99 28.62
CA LYS A 108 2.72 25.31 27.97
C LYS A 108 1.29 25.55 27.48
N THR A 109 1.06 26.73 26.91
CA THR A 109 -0.24 27.10 26.34
C THR A 109 -0.04 27.65 24.94
N LEU A 110 -0.64 27.01 23.94
CA LEU A 110 -0.73 27.56 22.59
C LEU A 110 -1.83 28.63 22.54
N SER A 111 -1.45 29.85 22.22
CA SER A 111 -2.33 30.98 21.96
C SER A 111 -2.47 31.19 20.45
N ILE A 112 -3.69 31.23 19.95
CA ILE A 112 -4.01 31.59 18.56
C ILE A 112 -4.83 32.87 18.61
N ILE A 113 -4.31 33.93 17.98
CA ILE A 113 -4.89 35.26 18.00
C ILE A 113 -5.32 35.65 16.59
N PHE A 114 -6.60 35.96 16.42
CA PHE A 114 -7.18 36.48 15.19
C PHE A 114 -7.41 37.99 15.36
N TYR A 115 -6.98 38.81 14.41
CA TYR A 115 -7.22 40.25 14.46
C TYR A 115 -7.36 40.88 13.08
N GLU A 116 -8.19 41.91 12.99
CA GLU A 116 -8.49 42.59 11.73
C GLU A 116 -7.76 43.94 11.61
N ARG A 117 -7.43 44.35 10.38
CA ARG A 117 -6.81 45.66 10.08
C ARG A 117 -7.84 46.79 9.95
N ASN A 118 -9.06 46.46 9.57
CA ASN A 118 -10.19 47.38 9.48
C ASN A 118 -11.20 47.04 10.59
N ILE A 119 -11.85 48.07 11.14
CA ILE A 119 -12.64 47.92 12.38
C ILE A 119 -13.91 47.12 12.08
N ALA A 120 -13.90 45.82 12.40
CA ALA A 120 -15.11 45.00 12.43
C ALA A 120 -15.63 44.78 13.85
N ASN A 121 -16.95 44.58 13.91
CA ASN A 121 -17.76 44.28 15.09
C ASN A 121 -17.33 42.94 15.72
N GLU A 122 -17.27 42.83 17.06
CA GLU A 122 -16.86 41.63 17.81
C GLU A 122 -17.55 40.35 17.32
N ASN A 123 -18.81 40.45 16.89
CA ASN A 123 -19.58 39.34 16.34
C ASN A 123 -18.96 38.73 15.07
N ILE A 124 -18.26 39.50 14.24
CA ILE A 124 -17.62 39.00 13.01
C ILE A 124 -16.38 38.16 13.34
N LEU A 125 -15.54 38.61 14.27
CA LEU A 125 -14.36 37.85 14.72
C LEU A 125 -14.77 36.54 15.41
N LYS A 126 -15.81 36.59 16.23
CA LYS A 126 -16.37 35.39 16.86
C LYS A 126 -16.92 34.42 15.81
N ASN A 127 -17.64 34.93 14.80
CA ASN A 127 -18.15 34.12 13.69
C ASN A 127 -17.02 33.53 12.84
N ILE A 128 -15.90 34.24 12.64
CA ILE A 128 -14.72 33.70 11.94
C ILE A 128 -14.16 32.51 12.72
N VAL A 129 -14.00 32.63 14.05
CA VAL A 129 -13.51 31.53 14.90
C VAL A 129 -14.46 30.33 14.87
N ASP A 130 -15.78 30.57 14.85
CA ASP A 130 -16.79 29.53 14.72
C ASP A 130 -16.82 28.91 13.29
N TYR A 131 -16.58 29.70 12.24
CA TYR A 131 -16.59 29.32 10.82
C TYR A 131 -15.33 28.56 10.40
N GLU A 132 -14.16 28.92 10.95
CA GLU A 132 -12.88 28.22 10.81
C GLU A 132 -12.90 26.81 11.44
N ARG A 133 -14.07 26.34 11.89
CA ARG A 133 -14.34 25.00 12.43
C ARG A 133 -13.17 24.47 13.24
N MET A 134 -12.84 25.17 14.33
CA MET A 134 -11.97 24.64 15.39
C MET A 134 -12.54 23.37 16.06
N ARG A 135 -13.73 22.89 15.62
CA ARG A 135 -14.43 21.67 16.06
C ARG A 135 -13.57 20.40 16.07
N ASP A 136 -12.52 20.34 15.25
CA ASP A 136 -11.69 19.13 15.12
C ASP A 136 -10.28 19.29 15.72
N MET A 137 -9.95 20.42 16.34
CA MET A 137 -8.70 20.58 17.11
C MET A 137 -8.91 20.17 18.58
N THR A 138 -9.18 18.89 18.80
CA THR A 138 -9.11 18.32 20.15
C THR A 138 -7.65 18.04 20.49
N PHE A 139 -7.30 18.08 21.78
CA PHE A 139 -5.95 17.72 22.25
C PHE A 139 -5.49 16.34 21.72
N GLU A 140 -6.44 15.43 21.53
CA GLU A 140 -6.23 14.08 21.04
C GLU A 140 -6.00 14.01 19.52
N SER A 141 -6.69 14.84 18.73
CA SER A 141 -6.45 14.94 17.28
C SER A 141 -5.09 15.58 16.94
N LEU A 142 -4.56 16.41 17.84
CA LEU A 142 -3.22 17.01 17.74
C LEU A 142 -2.09 16.00 17.99
N LYS A 143 -2.30 15.02 18.86
CA LYS A 143 -1.28 14.04 19.25
C LYS A 143 -0.93 13.04 18.14
N ASN A 144 -1.84 12.84 17.19
CA ASN A 144 -1.77 11.75 16.21
C ASN A 144 -1.44 12.20 14.78
N LYS A 145 -1.04 13.46 14.55
CA LYS A 145 -0.68 13.98 13.21
C LYS A 145 0.76 14.47 13.16
N TYR A 146 1.58 13.83 12.30
CA TYR A 146 2.96 14.22 12.01
C TYR A 146 3.04 15.19 10.81
N CYS A 147 4.02 16.10 10.82
CA CYS A 147 4.18 17.09 9.75
C CYS A 147 4.59 16.46 8.41
N GLY A 148 3.80 16.65 7.36
CA GLY A 148 4.28 16.59 5.97
C GLY A 148 4.63 15.22 5.37
N LYS A 149 4.07 14.11 5.85
CA LYS A 149 4.21 12.81 5.18
C LYS A 149 2.84 12.35 4.70
N GLU A 150 2.62 12.48 3.39
CA GLU A 150 1.52 11.74 2.75
C GLU A 150 1.77 10.25 3.02
N ASP A 151 0.76 9.57 3.58
CA ASP A 151 0.82 8.13 3.78
C ASP A 151 1.02 7.47 2.41
N ILE A 152 2.21 6.92 2.16
CA ILE A 152 2.58 6.37 0.87
C ILE A 152 1.66 5.21 0.44
N ILE A 153 1.09 4.48 1.39
CA ILE A 153 0.12 3.42 1.10
C ILE A 153 -1.15 4.06 0.56
N LYS A 154 -1.62 5.13 1.21
CA LYS A 154 -2.79 5.89 0.76
C LYS A 154 -2.54 6.55 -0.60
N ALA A 155 -1.43 7.27 -0.76
CA ALA A 155 -1.05 7.93 -2.00
C ALA A 155 -0.96 6.94 -3.18
N ALA A 156 -0.27 5.81 -2.96
CA ALA A 156 -0.15 4.76 -3.97
C ALA A 156 -1.52 4.18 -4.36
N ASN A 157 -2.43 3.99 -3.39
CA ASN A 157 -3.80 3.55 -3.67
C ASN A 157 -4.58 4.59 -4.46
N GLU A 158 -4.50 5.87 -4.12
CA GLU A 158 -5.14 6.96 -4.88
C GLU A 158 -4.59 7.07 -6.30
N TYR A 159 -3.28 6.89 -6.48
CA TYR A 159 -2.66 6.87 -7.80
C TYR A 159 -3.11 5.69 -8.66
N PHE A 160 -3.43 4.54 -8.05
CA PHE A 160 -3.99 3.38 -8.74
C PHE A 160 -5.47 3.60 -9.09
N ASN A 161 -6.26 4.05 -8.13
CA ASN A 161 -7.72 4.12 -8.22
C ASN A 161 -8.23 5.37 -8.95
N VAL A 162 -7.63 5.72 -10.09
CA VAL A 162 -8.09 6.85 -10.93
C VAL A 162 -9.39 6.52 -11.67
N ASP A 163 -9.65 5.24 -11.92
CA ASP A 163 -10.86 4.69 -12.51
C ASP A 163 -11.06 3.23 -12.06
N SER A 164 -12.19 2.62 -12.45
CA SER A 164 -12.57 1.26 -12.04
C SER A 164 -11.62 0.16 -12.51
N LYS A 165 -10.80 0.41 -13.56
CA LYS A 165 -9.86 -0.58 -14.13
C LYS A 165 -8.43 -0.40 -13.61
N GLY A 166 -8.20 0.60 -12.76
CA GLY A 166 -6.90 0.90 -12.17
C GLY A 166 -5.90 1.56 -13.13
N ASN A 167 -4.86 2.14 -12.53
CA ASN A 167 -3.73 2.77 -13.19
C ASN A 167 -2.46 1.95 -12.96
N TYR A 168 -2.18 1.05 -13.90
CA TYR A 168 -0.98 0.21 -13.89
C TYR A 168 0.34 0.97 -14.10
N LEU A 169 0.28 2.30 -14.30
CA LEU A 169 1.46 3.17 -14.30
C LEU A 169 1.60 3.98 -13.00
N ALA A 170 0.82 3.66 -11.96
CA ALA A 170 0.88 4.35 -10.66
C ALA A 170 2.30 4.36 -10.05
N TYR A 171 3.11 3.32 -10.30
CA TYR A 171 4.51 3.26 -9.85
C TYR A 171 5.33 4.47 -10.34
N LYS A 172 5.02 5.05 -11.50
CA LYS A 172 5.74 6.23 -12.02
C LYS A 172 5.48 7.49 -11.19
N LYS A 173 4.31 7.60 -10.55
CA LYS A 173 4.01 8.67 -9.60
C LYS A 173 4.69 8.40 -8.26
N ILE A 174 4.54 7.18 -7.72
CA ILE A 174 5.20 6.73 -6.48
C ILE A 174 6.72 6.97 -6.54
N LYS A 175 7.35 6.65 -7.67
CA LYS A 175 8.80 6.85 -7.87
C LYS A 175 9.22 8.33 -7.85
N LYS A 176 8.36 9.26 -8.27
CA LYS A 176 8.68 10.71 -8.20
C LYS A 176 8.69 11.23 -6.77
N ASP A 177 8.00 10.54 -5.86
CA ASP A 177 7.89 10.90 -4.45
C ASP A 177 9.04 10.31 -3.59
N GLU A 178 10.09 9.72 -4.22
CA GLU A 178 11.25 9.08 -3.56
C GLU A 178 11.94 9.96 -2.50
N LEU A 179 11.89 11.30 -2.66
CA LEU A 179 12.62 12.27 -1.84
C LEU A 179 12.00 12.55 -0.46
N ASN A 180 10.87 11.94 -0.10
CA ASN A 180 10.14 12.26 1.13
C ASN A 180 10.46 11.35 2.34
N TYR A 181 11.29 10.32 2.18
CA TYR A 181 11.49 9.28 3.20
C TYR A 181 12.90 9.35 3.79
N THR A 182 12.98 9.82 5.04
CA THR A 182 14.26 10.22 5.66
C THR A 182 14.79 9.23 6.69
N ASN A 183 14.05 8.17 7.01
CA ASN A 183 14.46 7.11 7.95
C ASN A 183 14.25 5.68 7.39
N THR A 184 14.87 4.71 8.04
CA THR A 184 14.95 3.30 7.59
C THR A 184 13.59 2.60 7.54
N THR A 185 12.67 2.90 8.46
CA THR A 185 11.32 2.31 8.47
C THR A 185 10.51 2.81 7.28
N GLU A 186 10.54 4.11 7.03
CA GLU A 186 9.84 4.73 5.90
C GLU A 186 10.42 4.30 4.56
N GLU A 187 11.75 4.20 4.47
CA GLU A 187 12.41 3.62 3.30
C GLU A 187 11.95 2.18 3.06
N SER A 188 11.84 1.37 4.11
CA SER A 188 11.31 0.00 4.01
C SER A 188 9.89 -0.03 3.46
N ILE A 189 8.98 0.76 4.02
CA ILE A 189 7.58 0.82 3.55
C ILE A 189 7.54 1.32 2.10
N TYR A 190 8.27 2.38 1.77
CA TYR A 190 8.34 2.93 0.42
C TYR A 190 8.80 1.87 -0.59
N ARG A 191 9.91 1.16 -0.30
CA ARG A 191 10.45 0.16 -1.22
C ARG A 191 9.52 -1.05 -1.35
N GLN A 192 8.86 -1.48 -0.28
CA GLN A 192 7.83 -2.53 -0.34
C GLN A 192 6.67 -2.12 -1.25
N ILE A 193 6.15 -0.90 -1.11
CA ILE A 193 5.05 -0.37 -1.92
C ILE A 193 5.48 -0.21 -3.37
N LEU A 194 6.61 0.46 -3.64
CA LEU A 194 7.09 0.68 -5.00
C LEU A 194 7.35 -0.66 -5.72
N SER A 195 7.99 -1.63 -5.05
CA SER A 195 8.25 -2.94 -5.64
C SER A 195 6.96 -3.70 -5.95
N THR A 196 5.97 -3.63 -5.07
CA THR A 196 4.66 -4.25 -5.30
C THR A 196 3.96 -3.60 -6.50
N TYR A 197 3.97 -2.27 -6.61
CA TYR A 197 3.36 -1.56 -7.72
C TYR A 197 4.10 -1.72 -9.06
N LEU A 198 5.42 -1.91 -9.02
CA LEU A 198 6.20 -2.34 -10.18
C LEU A 198 5.75 -3.73 -10.65
N SER A 199 5.52 -4.66 -9.72
CA SER A 199 5.00 -5.99 -10.07
C SER A 199 3.61 -5.95 -10.71
N PHE A 200 2.71 -5.04 -10.26
CA PHE A 200 1.40 -4.84 -10.90
C PHE A 200 1.55 -4.39 -12.36
N ALA A 201 2.62 -3.66 -12.69
CA ALA A 201 2.92 -3.21 -14.04
C ALA A 201 3.71 -4.24 -14.89
N GLN A 202 3.94 -5.46 -14.37
CA GLN A 202 4.86 -6.47 -14.91
C GLN A 202 6.30 -5.99 -15.10
N GLU A 203 6.73 -5.00 -14.32
CA GLU A 203 8.12 -4.54 -14.26
C GLU A 203 8.93 -5.43 -13.29
N ASN A 204 8.84 -6.75 -13.45
CA ASN A 204 9.30 -7.74 -12.45
C ASN A 204 10.77 -7.57 -12.06
N ALA A 205 11.66 -7.40 -13.05
CA ALA A 205 13.07 -7.17 -12.80
C ALA A 205 13.32 -5.87 -12.00
N ALA A 206 12.56 -4.81 -12.30
CA ALA A 206 12.66 -3.55 -11.56
C ALA A 206 12.09 -3.67 -10.14
N ALA A 207 11.01 -4.45 -9.95
CA ALA A 207 10.43 -4.73 -8.64
C ALA A 207 11.44 -5.42 -7.71
N GLU A 208 12.12 -6.45 -8.21
CA GLU A 208 13.15 -7.18 -7.46
C GLU A 208 14.37 -6.30 -7.17
N GLN A 209 14.87 -5.57 -8.18
CA GLN A 209 15.98 -4.64 -7.99
C GLN A 209 15.67 -3.56 -6.95
N GLU A 210 14.43 -3.04 -6.94
CA GLU A 210 14.00 -2.03 -5.98
C GLU A 210 13.95 -2.60 -4.56
N PHE A 211 13.33 -3.76 -4.37
CA PHE A 211 13.24 -4.41 -3.07
C PHE A 211 14.61 -4.81 -2.52
N ASN A 212 15.50 -5.31 -3.38
CA ASN A 212 16.85 -5.74 -3.02
C ASN A 212 17.72 -4.59 -2.50
N LYS A 213 17.34 -3.32 -2.73
CA LYS A 213 18.01 -2.18 -2.10
C LYS A 213 17.90 -2.21 -0.56
N LEU A 214 16.86 -2.82 0.00
CA LEU A 214 16.75 -3.06 1.45
C LEU A 214 17.77 -4.08 1.96
N GLN A 215 18.23 -4.98 1.08
CA GLN A 215 19.16 -6.04 1.40
C GLN A 215 20.64 -5.65 1.19
N LYS A 216 20.94 -4.39 0.85
CA LYS A 216 22.31 -3.90 0.56
C LYS A 216 23.33 -4.19 1.66
N ASN A 217 22.93 -4.29 2.92
CA ASN A 217 23.82 -4.67 4.02
C ASN A 217 24.05 -6.19 4.15
N LYS A 218 23.17 -7.03 3.57
CA LYS A 218 23.35 -8.50 3.52
C LYS A 218 24.18 -8.95 2.30
N ILE A 219 24.10 -8.22 1.19
CA ILE A 219 24.76 -8.60 -0.08
C ILE A 219 26.23 -8.11 -0.12
N THR A 220 26.57 -7.03 0.58
CA THR A 220 27.91 -6.40 0.49
C THR A 220 29.03 -7.12 1.24
N THR A 221 28.76 -8.21 1.96
CA THR A 221 29.80 -8.98 2.68
C THR A 221 30.11 -10.35 2.12
N ASP A 222 29.34 -10.92 1.19
CA ASP A 222 29.67 -12.23 0.59
C ASP A 222 29.11 -12.34 -0.84
N ASN A 223 29.94 -12.02 -1.83
CA ASN A 223 29.65 -12.12 -3.27
C ASN A 223 29.72 -13.57 -3.80
N LYS A 224 29.28 -14.56 -3.04
CA LYS A 224 29.15 -15.96 -3.49
C LYS A 224 27.85 -16.55 -2.98
N LYS A 225 27.19 -17.38 -3.80
CA LYS A 225 26.23 -18.38 -3.34
C LYS A 225 26.90 -19.17 -2.21
N ASN A 226 26.71 -18.75 -0.96
CA ASN A 226 27.17 -19.45 0.24
C ASN A 226 26.13 -20.49 0.67
N PHE A 227 25.42 -21.07 -0.30
CA PHE A 227 24.49 -22.16 -0.09
C PHE A 227 24.70 -23.17 -1.21
N ASN A 228 24.62 -24.45 -0.86
CA ASN A 228 24.57 -25.49 -1.86
C ASN A 228 23.17 -25.51 -2.46
N SER A 229 23.08 -25.60 -3.78
CA SER A 229 21.82 -25.83 -4.46
C SER A 229 21.96 -26.88 -5.56
N THR A 230 20.86 -27.56 -5.84
CA THR A 230 20.77 -28.59 -6.88
C THR A 230 19.61 -28.25 -7.80
N GLU A 231 19.88 -28.17 -9.10
CA GLU A 231 18.84 -28.01 -10.11
C GLU A 231 17.85 -29.17 -10.06
N ILE A 232 16.56 -28.85 -10.15
CA ILE A 232 15.49 -29.82 -10.18
C ILE A 232 14.48 -29.53 -11.29
N GLU A 233 13.87 -30.60 -11.79
CA GLU A 233 12.65 -30.47 -12.59
C GLU A 233 11.44 -30.19 -11.71
N THR A 234 10.41 -29.55 -12.27
CA THR A 234 9.14 -29.32 -11.56
C THR A 234 8.51 -30.64 -11.07
N GLN A 235 8.73 -31.75 -11.77
CA GLN A 235 8.21 -33.06 -11.36
C GLN A 235 8.83 -33.54 -10.03
N THR A 236 10.11 -33.25 -9.77
CA THR A 236 10.77 -33.57 -8.49
C THR A 236 10.11 -32.84 -7.31
N LEU A 237 9.74 -31.57 -7.50
CA LEU A 237 8.96 -30.82 -6.52
C LEU A 237 7.57 -31.41 -6.32
N ILE A 238 6.88 -31.82 -7.40
CA ILE A 238 5.55 -32.46 -7.30
C ILE A 238 5.63 -33.77 -6.50
N ASP A 239 6.68 -34.56 -6.71
CA ASP A 239 6.85 -35.85 -6.05
C ASP A 239 7.07 -35.72 -4.54
N SER A 240 7.66 -34.62 -4.05
CA SER A 240 7.81 -34.37 -2.61
C SER A 240 6.50 -33.95 -1.93
N ILE A 241 5.54 -33.39 -2.68
CA ILE A 241 4.30 -32.80 -2.13
C ILE A 241 3.05 -33.66 -2.33
N LYS A 242 3.00 -34.52 -3.36
CA LYS A 242 1.75 -35.19 -3.77
C LYS A 242 1.14 -36.11 -2.70
N SER A 243 1.94 -36.64 -1.77
CA SER A 243 1.47 -37.49 -0.66
C SER A 243 0.99 -36.71 0.56
N GLN A 244 1.24 -35.40 0.62
CA GLN A 244 0.94 -34.57 1.78
C GLN A 244 -0.54 -34.16 1.80
N GLN A 245 -1.07 -33.89 3.01
CA GLN A 245 -2.44 -33.39 3.19
C GLN A 245 -2.50 -31.86 3.20
N LEU A 246 -1.51 -31.19 3.79
CA LEU A 246 -1.44 -29.74 3.85
C LEU A 246 -0.08 -29.32 3.30
N VAL A 247 -0.07 -28.59 2.20
CA VAL A 247 1.14 -28.04 1.57
C VAL A 247 1.05 -26.54 1.57
N ILE A 248 2.06 -25.86 2.12
CA ILE A 248 2.07 -24.41 2.26
C ILE A 248 3.30 -23.84 1.54
N PHE A 249 3.06 -23.10 0.46
CA PHE A 249 4.08 -22.29 -0.20
C PHE A 249 4.05 -20.87 0.36
N ASN A 250 5.22 -20.24 0.50
CA ASN A 250 5.28 -18.80 0.65
C ASN A 250 5.51 -18.06 -0.66
N GLU A 251 5.21 -16.77 -0.65
CA GLU A 251 5.55 -15.80 -1.68
C GLU A 251 6.09 -14.50 -1.10
N ALA A 252 6.98 -13.86 -1.83
CA ALA A 252 7.22 -12.42 -1.73
C ALA A 252 6.24 -11.68 -2.66
N HIS A 253 5.46 -10.74 -2.12
CA HIS A 253 4.34 -10.13 -2.87
C HIS A 253 4.74 -9.41 -4.17
N HIS A 254 5.99 -8.97 -4.26
CA HIS A 254 6.56 -8.27 -5.41
C HIS A 254 7.18 -9.22 -6.45
N ILE A 255 7.11 -10.55 -6.26
CA ILE A 255 7.74 -11.57 -7.10
C ILE A 255 6.67 -12.50 -7.70
N PRO A 256 6.13 -12.18 -8.89
CA PRO A 256 5.07 -12.98 -9.50
C PRO A 256 5.49 -14.41 -9.89
N ARG A 257 6.78 -14.69 -10.07
CA ARG A 257 7.25 -16.06 -10.40
C ARG A 257 6.99 -17.08 -9.28
N HIS A 258 6.84 -16.64 -8.04
CA HIS A 258 6.42 -17.51 -6.94
C HIS A 258 5.00 -18.05 -7.16
N ARG A 259 4.08 -17.19 -7.60
CA ARG A 259 2.71 -17.56 -7.99
C ARG A 259 2.73 -18.42 -9.25
N TYR A 260 3.61 -18.09 -10.19
CA TYR A 260 3.75 -18.82 -11.44
C TYR A 260 4.12 -20.29 -11.21
N LEU A 261 5.10 -20.59 -10.35
CA LEU A 261 5.46 -21.96 -9.99
C LEU A 261 4.27 -22.74 -9.38
N VAL A 262 3.50 -22.11 -8.49
CA VAL A 262 2.31 -22.76 -7.91
C VAL A 262 1.28 -23.04 -9.00
N GLY A 263 1.11 -22.12 -9.96
CA GLY A 263 0.23 -22.29 -11.11
C GLY A 263 0.59 -23.47 -11.99
N THR A 264 1.89 -23.70 -12.26
CA THR A 264 2.32 -24.79 -13.17
C THR A 264 2.03 -26.19 -12.61
N ILE A 265 1.86 -26.32 -11.29
CA ILE A 265 1.62 -27.61 -10.63
C ILE A 265 0.15 -27.88 -10.28
N LEU A 266 -0.75 -26.90 -10.46
CA LEU A 266 -2.16 -27.02 -10.03
C LEU A 266 -2.87 -28.25 -10.61
N ASN A 267 -2.73 -28.51 -11.91
CA ASN A 267 -3.42 -29.63 -12.57
C ASN A 267 -2.94 -30.98 -12.03
N THR A 268 -1.64 -31.13 -11.81
CA THR A 268 -1.06 -32.36 -11.27
C THR A 268 -1.46 -32.57 -9.81
N LEU A 269 -1.49 -31.52 -9.00
CA LEU A 269 -1.97 -31.60 -7.62
C LEU A 269 -3.46 -31.92 -7.54
N TYR A 270 -4.27 -31.35 -8.42
CA TYR A 270 -5.68 -31.71 -8.51
C TYR A 270 -5.85 -33.20 -8.82
N ASN A 271 -5.08 -33.74 -9.78
CA ASN A 271 -5.10 -35.17 -10.08
C ASN A 271 -4.60 -36.03 -8.91
N ALA A 272 -3.72 -35.50 -8.05
CA ALA A 272 -3.25 -36.14 -6.82
C ALA A 272 -4.23 -36.02 -5.62
N GLY A 273 -5.40 -35.42 -5.83
CA GLY A 273 -6.48 -35.34 -4.84
C GLY A 273 -6.61 -33.99 -4.12
N PHE A 274 -5.77 -32.99 -4.42
CA PHE A 274 -5.94 -31.65 -3.86
C PHE A 274 -7.23 -31.01 -4.36
N ARG A 275 -8.04 -30.45 -3.45
CA ARG A 275 -9.34 -29.85 -3.78
C ARG A 275 -9.50 -28.44 -3.23
N TYR A 276 -8.75 -28.08 -2.20
CA TYR A 276 -8.84 -26.78 -1.55
C TYR A 276 -7.58 -25.96 -1.84
N PHE A 277 -7.76 -24.69 -2.21
CA PHE A 277 -6.65 -23.76 -2.44
C PHE A 277 -6.87 -22.44 -1.68
N GLY A 278 -6.11 -22.25 -0.60
CA GLY A 278 -6.19 -21.04 0.22
C GLY A 278 -5.20 -19.97 -0.24
N LEU A 279 -5.63 -18.71 -0.28
CA LEU A 279 -4.77 -17.56 -0.61
C LEU A 279 -4.87 -16.45 0.44
N GLU A 280 -3.73 -15.92 0.88
CA GLU A 280 -3.64 -14.69 1.68
C GLU A 280 -3.75 -13.44 0.77
N ALA A 281 -4.92 -13.22 0.17
CA ALA A 281 -5.02 -12.22 -0.90
C ALA A 281 -6.33 -11.42 -0.99
N PHE A 282 -7.39 -11.81 -0.30
CA PHE A 282 -8.72 -11.21 -0.46
C PHE A 282 -9.58 -11.32 0.81
N SER A 283 -10.67 -10.55 0.86
CA SER A 283 -11.50 -10.39 2.07
C SER A 283 -12.93 -10.94 1.94
N ASP A 284 -13.33 -11.41 0.75
CA ASP A 284 -14.71 -11.79 0.47
C ASP A 284 -14.79 -12.99 -0.50
N ASP A 285 -14.96 -14.18 0.07
CA ASP A 285 -15.17 -15.44 -0.66
C ASP A 285 -16.45 -15.41 -1.51
N GLU A 286 -17.48 -14.72 -1.05
CA GLU A 286 -18.81 -14.74 -1.67
C GLU A 286 -18.77 -14.04 -3.03
N LYS A 287 -18.11 -12.88 -3.11
CA LYS A 287 -17.91 -12.16 -4.38
C LYS A 287 -17.21 -13.01 -5.43
N LEU A 288 -16.10 -13.65 -5.05
CA LEU A 288 -15.35 -14.50 -5.99
C LEU A 288 -16.17 -15.72 -6.40
N THR A 289 -16.92 -16.30 -5.47
CA THR A 289 -17.78 -17.48 -5.72
C THR A 289 -18.92 -17.15 -6.68
N ASN A 290 -19.63 -16.04 -6.45
CA ASN A 290 -20.79 -15.62 -7.23
C ASN A 290 -20.44 -15.22 -8.67
N ILE A 291 -19.34 -14.47 -8.85
CA ILE A 291 -18.94 -13.96 -10.17
C ILE A 291 -18.17 -15.03 -10.98
N GLY A 292 -17.46 -15.94 -10.29
CA GLY A 292 -16.75 -17.05 -10.93
C GLY A 292 -15.32 -16.74 -11.39
N PHE A 293 -14.90 -15.47 -11.35
CA PHE A 293 -13.56 -15.02 -11.74
C PHE A 293 -13.12 -13.82 -10.88
N PRO A 294 -11.81 -13.52 -10.80
CA PRO A 294 -11.30 -12.47 -9.93
C PRO A 294 -11.51 -11.06 -10.51
N THR A 295 -11.85 -10.10 -9.64
CA THR A 295 -12.01 -8.66 -9.94
C THR A 295 -11.12 -7.81 -9.03
N LEU A 296 -10.88 -6.55 -9.41
CA LEU A 296 -10.00 -5.65 -8.62
C LEU A 296 -10.55 -5.38 -7.22
N SER A 297 -11.87 -5.43 -7.03
CA SER A 297 -12.53 -5.26 -5.74
C SER A 297 -12.41 -6.45 -4.79
N ASN A 298 -11.91 -7.60 -5.25
CA ASN A 298 -11.71 -8.76 -4.36
C ASN A 298 -10.56 -8.57 -3.37
N GLY A 299 -9.47 -7.91 -3.78
CA GLY A 299 -8.30 -7.81 -2.91
C GLY A 299 -7.14 -6.99 -3.48
N PHE A 300 -6.24 -6.57 -2.60
CA PHE A 300 -5.10 -5.72 -2.96
C PHE A 300 -4.14 -6.41 -3.93
N TYR A 301 -3.78 -7.68 -3.68
CA TYR A 301 -2.82 -8.43 -4.50
C TYR A 301 -3.42 -8.94 -5.83
N PHE A 302 -4.73 -8.86 -6.01
CA PHE A 302 -5.41 -9.23 -7.26
C PHE A 302 -5.09 -8.26 -8.40
N ARG A 303 -4.54 -7.08 -8.06
CA ARG A 303 -4.00 -6.13 -9.04
C ARG A 303 -2.81 -6.72 -9.80
N GLU A 304 -2.14 -7.75 -9.32
CA GLU A 304 -1.09 -8.44 -10.08
C GLU A 304 -1.69 -9.52 -10.99
N GLN A 305 -1.30 -9.54 -12.26
CA GLN A 305 -1.98 -10.37 -13.27
C GLN A 305 -1.76 -11.85 -13.04
N THR A 306 -0.58 -12.24 -12.56
CA THR A 306 -0.24 -13.65 -12.27
C THR A 306 -1.11 -14.18 -11.13
N MET A 307 -1.39 -13.37 -10.10
CA MET A 307 -2.38 -13.72 -9.06
C MET A 307 -3.78 -13.93 -9.65
N GLY A 308 -4.27 -12.99 -10.48
CA GLY A 308 -5.57 -13.14 -11.15
C GLY A 308 -5.63 -14.39 -12.04
N ASN A 309 -4.58 -14.66 -12.82
CA ASN A 309 -4.49 -15.84 -13.67
C ASN A 309 -4.45 -17.14 -12.84
N LEU A 310 -3.75 -17.15 -11.70
CA LEU A 310 -3.63 -18.29 -10.81
C LEU A 310 -5.02 -18.71 -10.28
N ILE A 311 -5.82 -17.72 -9.87
CA ILE A 311 -7.18 -17.94 -9.41
C ILE A 311 -8.08 -18.45 -10.54
N ARG A 312 -7.99 -17.86 -11.75
CA ARG A 312 -8.75 -18.32 -12.92
C ARG A 312 -8.46 -19.79 -13.22
N GLU A 313 -7.19 -20.18 -13.26
CA GLU A 313 -6.80 -21.57 -13.55
C GLU A 313 -7.21 -22.52 -12.42
N ALA A 314 -7.05 -22.14 -11.15
CA ALA A 314 -7.51 -22.94 -10.02
C ALA A 314 -9.02 -23.21 -10.10
N LYS A 315 -9.83 -22.17 -10.36
CA LYS A 315 -11.28 -22.31 -10.52
C LYS A 315 -11.65 -23.14 -11.76
N ARG A 316 -10.96 -22.95 -12.88
CA ARG A 316 -11.16 -23.72 -14.12
C ARG A 316 -10.90 -25.21 -13.91
N ILE A 317 -9.86 -25.56 -13.14
CA ILE A 317 -9.51 -26.95 -12.81
C ILE A 317 -10.53 -27.56 -11.84
N GLY A 318 -11.15 -26.75 -10.99
CA GLY A 318 -12.19 -27.17 -10.05
C GLY A 318 -11.76 -27.14 -8.58
N PHE A 319 -10.73 -26.36 -8.23
CA PHE A 319 -10.39 -26.09 -6.83
C PHE A 319 -11.46 -25.23 -6.15
N THR A 320 -11.74 -25.53 -4.88
CA THR A 320 -12.38 -24.60 -3.95
C THR A 320 -11.35 -23.58 -3.49
N VAL A 321 -11.42 -22.37 -4.05
CA VAL A 321 -10.54 -21.24 -3.68
C VAL A 321 -11.14 -20.48 -2.50
N PHE A 322 -10.36 -20.19 -1.46
CA PHE A 322 -10.84 -19.52 -0.25
C PHE A 322 -9.81 -18.56 0.39
N GLU A 323 -10.28 -17.55 1.10
CA GLU A 323 -9.44 -16.65 1.90
C GLU A 323 -9.18 -17.22 3.30
N PHE A 324 -8.06 -16.86 3.92
CA PHE A 324 -7.83 -17.20 5.32
C PHE A 324 -7.18 -16.07 6.12
N ASP A 325 -7.04 -14.87 5.55
CA ASP A 325 -6.28 -13.81 6.21
C ASP A 325 -6.99 -13.26 7.46
N SER A 326 -6.24 -12.73 8.41
CA SER A 326 -6.76 -12.07 9.61
C SER A 326 -5.99 -10.79 9.90
N GLN A 327 -6.68 -9.80 10.47
CA GLN A 327 -6.11 -8.51 10.88
C GLN A 327 -6.10 -8.35 12.41
N ASN A 328 -6.42 -9.42 13.15
CA ASN A 328 -6.50 -9.40 14.61
C ASN A 328 -5.15 -9.63 15.28
N ASN A 329 -5.07 -9.36 16.58
CA ASN A 329 -3.83 -9.53 17.36
C ASN A 329 -3.31 -10.98 17.40
N ASN A 330 -4.18 -11.98 17.18
CA ASN A 330 -3.80 -13.40 17.13
C ASN A 330 -3.86 -13.94 15.68
N ARG A 331 -3.38 -13.13 14.73
CA ARG A 331 -3.45 -13.37 13.29
C ARG A 331 -3.05 -14.77 12.87
N GLU A 332 -1.89 -15.24 13.31
CA GLU A 332 -1.32 -16.54 12.91
C GLU A 332 -2.24 -17.72 13.30
N TYR A 333 -2.78 -17.68 14.52
CA TYR A 333 -3.72 -18.69 15.01
C TYR A 333 -5.02 -18.65 14.22
N GLU A 334 -5.59 -17.46 14.02
CA GLU A 334 -6.86 -17.30 13.33
C GLU A 334 -6.76 -17.70 11.85
N GLN A 335 -5.62 -17.44 11.20
CA GLN A 335 -5.34 -17.91 9.85
C GLN A 335 -5.36 -19.45 9.80
N ALA A 336 -4.64 -20.12 10.70
CA ALA A 336 -4.64 -21.58 10.79
C ALA A 336 -6.04 -22.15 11.12
N GLU A 337 -6.77 -21.52 12.04
CA GLU A 337 -8.13 -21.88 12.43
C GLU A 337 -9.12 -21.74 11.27
N LYS A 338 -9.03 -20.66 10.48
CA LYS A 338 -9.84 -20.48 9.27
C LYS A 338 -9.56 -21.58 8.24
N ILE A 339 -8.29 -21.88 7.98
CA ILE A 339 -7.91 -22.97 7.06
C ILE A 339 -8.50 -24.29 7.55
N TYR A 340 -8.32 -24.64 8.82
CA TYR A 340 -8.86 -25.86 9.41
C TYR A 340 -10.39 -25.95 9.28
N ASN A 341 -11.10 -24.89 9.65
CA ASN A 341 -12.57 -24.84 9.63
C ASN A 341 -13.14 -24.95 8.22
N LYS A 342 -12.48 -24.37 7.21
CA LYS A 342 -12.92 -24.43 5.81
C LYS A 342 -12.60 -25.76 5.13
N THR A 343 -11.70 -26.56 5.70
CA THR A 343 -11.18 -27.78 5.08
C THR A 343 -11.31 -29.00 6.01
N PHE A 344 -10.29 -29.25 6.83
CA PHE A 344 -10.11 -30.46 7.64
C PHE A 344 -11.23 -30.75 8.63
N LYS A 345 -11.94 -29.72 9.10
CA LYS A 345 -13.12 -29.88 9.97
C LYS A 345 -14.26 -30.64 9.28
N ASN A 346 -14.40 -30.46 7.96
CA ASN A 346 -15.45 -31.09 7.17
C ASN A 346 -14.96 -32.37 6.49
N ASP A 347 -13.67 -32.44 6.15
CA ASP A 347 -13.03 -33.61 5.56
C ASP A 347 -11.62 -33.80 6.16
N VAL A 348 -11.49 -34.75 7.08
CA VAL A 348 -10.21 -35.08 7.73
C VAL A 348 -9.15 -35.60 6.76
N ASN A 349 -9.56 -36.09 5.58
CA ASN A 349 -8.67 -36.56 4.52
C ASN A 349 -8.41 -35.50 3.45
N ALA A 350 -8.88 -34.26 3.65
CA ALA A 350 -8.71 -33.18 2.70
C ALA A 350 -7.24 -33.02 2.28
N LYS A 351 -7.03 -32.69 1.01
CA LYS A 351 -5.75 -32.23 0.50
C LYS A 351 -5.85 -30.76 0.13
N VAL A 352 -5.06 -29.95 0.82
CA VAL A 352 -5.14 -28.50 0.87
C VAL A 352 -3.80 -27.91 0.45
N LEU A 353 -3.86 -27.02 -0.54
CA LEU A 353 -2.75 -26.18 -0.96
C LEU A 353 -2.96 -24.78 -0.38
N ILE A 354 -1.92 -24.16 0.16
CA ILE A 354 -1.94 -22.80 0.69
C ILE A 354 -0.82 -21.98 0.05
N LEU A 355 -1.11 -20.73 -0.30
CA LEU A 355 -0.12 -19.72 -0.67
C LEU A 355 -0.22 -18.53 0.28
N SER A 356 0.87 -18.21 0.98
CA SER A 356 0.92 -17.16 2.02
C SER A 356 2.15 -16.25 1.85
N GLY A 357 2.12 -15.06 2.42
CA GLY A 357 3.24 -14.12 2.40
C GLY A 357 4.38 -14.54 3.33
N TYR A 358 5.62 -14.48 2.83
CA TYR A 358 6.86 -14.53 3.63
C TYR A 358 6.89 -15.56 4.76
N SER A 359 6.92 -15.11 6.03
CA SER A 359 7.26 -15.90 7.21
C SER A 359 6.10 -16.67 7.82
N HIS A 360 4.86 -16.46 7.35
CA HIS A 360 3.68 -17.16 7.87
C HIS A 360 3.82 -18.69 7.81
N ILE A 361 4.67 -19.18 6.90
CA ILE A 361 4.90 -20.61 6.71
C ILE A 361 5.94 -21.20 7.67
N ASP A 362 6.59 -20.41 8.53
CA ASP A 362 7.62 -20.90 9.45
C ASP A 362 7.01 -21.81 10.54
N GLU A 363 7.61 -22.98 10.79
CA GLU A 363 7.06 -23.99 11.71
C GLU A 363 7.60 -23.86 13.13
N LYS A 364 7.84 -22.63 13.57
CA LYS A 364 8.25 -22.29 14.94
C LYS A 364 7.77 -20.90 15.33
N ASP A 365 8.05 -20.52 16.57
CA ASP A 365 7.87 -19.17 17.11
C ASP A 365 6.41 -18.66 16.99
N GLY A 366 5.43 -19.56 16.88
CA GLY A 366 4.01 -19.23 16.82
C GLY A 366 3.51 -18.69 15.48
N TRP A 367 4.31 -18.74 14.41
CA TRP A 367 3.86 -18.45 13.05
C TRP A 367 2.71 -19.38 12.59
N MET A 368 1.96 -18.99 11.57
CA MET A 368 0.75 -19.72 11.14
C MET A 368 1.01 -21.22 10.91
N ALA A 369 2.12 -21.62 10.28
CA ALA A 369 2.44 -23.03 10.11
C ALA A 369 2.69 -23.76 11.45
N ASP A 370 3.34 -23.11 12.42
CA ASP A 370 3.52 -23.64 13.79
C ASP A 370 2.18 -23.83 14.52
N GLN A 371 1.18 -22.99 14.25
CA GLN A 371 -0.15 -23.12 14.87
C GLN A 371 -0.86 -24.43 14.48
N PHE A 372 -0.58 -25.01 13.31
CA PHE A 372 -1.10 -26.34 12.94
C PHE A 372 -0.61 -27.44 13.88
N HIS A 373 0.67 -27.40 14.26
CA HIS A 373 1.23 -28.30 15.25
C HIS A 373 0.62 -28.05 16.63
N LEU A 374 0.60 -26.79 17.07
CA LEU A 374 0.21 -26.39 18.42
C LEU A 374 -1.29 -26.59 18.73
N LYS A 375 -2.16 -26.47 17.72
CA LYS A 375 -3.61 -26.36 17.92
C LYS A 375 -4.43 -27.42 17.22
N PHE A 376 -3.92 -27.98 16.12
CA PHE A 376 -4.67 -28.90 15.27
C PHE A 376 -4.02 -30.30 15.18
N ASN A 377 -2.87 -30.51 15.82
CA ASN A 377 -2.11 -31.76 15.77
C ASN A 377 -1.84 -32.22 14.32
N MET A 378 -1.48 -31.25 13.47
CA MET A 378 -1.21 -31.43 12.05
C MET A 378 0.19 -30.93 11.72
N ASN A 379 0.92 -31.67 10.90
CA ASN A 379 2.20 -31.24 10.35
C ASN A 379 2.00 -30.73 8.91
N PRO A 380 2.06 -29.41 8.65
CA PRO A 380 2.07 -28.90 7.28
C PRO A 380 3.39 -29.24 6.59
N TYR A 381 3.37 -29.47 5.28
CA TYR A 381 4.58 -29.54 4.47
C TYR A 381 4.91 -28.17 3.89
N THR A 382 5.95 -27.51 4.39
CA THR A 382 6.23 -26.08 4.12
C THR A 382 7.37 -25.86 3.12
N ILE A 383 7.12 -24.99 2.13
CA ILE A 383 8.03 -24.75 1.00
C ILE A 383 8.35 -23.26 0.89
N ASN A 384 9.61 -22.92 1.17
CA ASN A 384 10.09 -21.55 1.26
C ASN A 384 10.79 -21.12 -0.04
N GLN A 385 10.15 -20.21 -0.78
CA GLN A 385 10.66 -19.53 -1.96
C GLN A 385 11.33 -18.17 -1.62
N THR A 386 11.05 -17.61 -0.44
CA THR A 386 11.48 -16.24 -0.08
C THR A 386 12.86 -16.15 0.57
N ALA A 387 13.43 -17.26 1.02
CA ALA A 387 14.70 -17.26 1.74
C ALA A 387 15.91 -16.91 0.84
N TYR A 388 15.84 -17.22 -0.47
CA TYR A 388 17.00 -17.18 -1.36
C TYR A 388 16.82 -16.38 -2.66
N TYR A 389 15.64 -15.82 -2.93
CA TYR A 389 15.34 -15.15 -4.21
C TYR A 389 16.27 -13.98 -4.57
N TYR A 390 17.00 -13.41 -3.61
CA TYR A 390 17.84 -12.21 -3.78
C TYR A 390 19.31 -12.53 -4.12
N TYR A 391 19.70 -13.81 -4.20
CA TYR A 391 21.08 -14.23 -4.49
C TYR A 391 21.37 -14.49 -5.97
N ASP A 392 20.35 -14.66 -6.82
CA ASP A 392 20.51 -14.84 -8.26
C ASP A 392 19.97 -13.63 -9.02
N LEU A 393 20.90 -12.81 -9.52
CA LEU A 393 20.60 -11.72 -10.46
C LEU A 393 20.72 -12.17 -11.93
N GLU A 394 21.13 -13.43 -12.17
CA GLU A 394 21.31 -14.00 -13.51
C GLU A 394 20.06 -14.80 -13.92
N SER A 395 19.48 -14.43 -15.06
CA SER A 395 18.17 -14.86 -15.56
C SER A 395 18.18 -16.26 -16.18
N ILE A 396 18.57 -17.28 -15.42
CA ILE A 396 18.50 -18.68 -15.85
C ILE A 396 17.11 -19.23 -15.46
N ASP A 397 16.34 -19.71 -16.45
CA ASP A 397 15.03 -20.34 -16.25
C ASP A 397 15.20 -21.68 -15.53
N GLN A 398 15.29 -21.65 -14.21
CA GLN A 398 15.72 -22.79 -13.39
C GLN A 398 14.97 -22.83 -12.06
N LEU A 399 14.85 -24.04 -11.53
CA LEU A 399 14.35 -24.32 -10.18
C LEU A 399 15.42 -25.10 -9.45
N GLU A 400 15.78 -24.69 -8.24
CA GLU A 400 16.79 -25.39 -7.44
C GLU A 400 16.27 -25.70 -6.04
N PHE A 401 16.60 -26.89 -5.53
CA PHE A 401 16.55 -27.16 -4.09
C PHE A 401 17.76 -26.55 -3.43
N VAL A 402 17.54 -25.86 -2.31
CA VAL A 402 18.59 -25.20 -1.55
C VAL A 402 18.81 -25.92 -0.23
N GLU A 403 20.06 -26.27 0.06
CA GLU A 403 20.45 -26.74 1.39
C GLU A 403 20.69 -25.52 2.29
N PRO A 404 19.91 -25.37 3.38
CA PRO A 404 20.00 -24.16 4.17
C PRO A 404 21.26 -24.12 5.04
N GLU A 405 22.20 -23.24 4.70
CA GLU A 405 23.31 -22.87 5.59
C GLU A 405 22.93 -21.64 6.43
N LYS A 406 22.87 -21.78 7.76
CA LYS A 406 22.71 -20.68 8.72
C LYS A 406 21.42 -19.85 8.57
N ILE A 407 20.31 -20.47 8.17
CA ILE A 407 19.01 -19.81 8.11
C ILE A 407 18.19 -20.05 9.38
N ASN A 408 17.57 -18.97 9.89
CA ASN A 408 16.70 -18.99 11.07
C ASN A 408 15.22 -19.24 10.70
N PHE A 409 14.94 -20.09 9.72
CA PHE A 409 13.61 -20.56 9.36
C PHE A 409 13.55 -22.08 9.56
N LYS A 410 12.41 -22.58 10.02
CA LYS A 410 12.11 -24.01 10.10
C LYS A 410 11.04 -24.32 9.06
N ASN A 411 11.50 -24.76 7.89
CA ASN A 411 10.65 -25.23 6.79
C ASN A 411 11.17 -26.57 6.26
N ASP A 412 10.28 -27.39 5.68
CA ASP A 412 10.66 -28.70 5.14
C ASP A 412 11.54 -28.59 3.89
N LEU A 413 11.28 -27.58 3.05
CA LEU A 413 11.95 -27.43 1.76
C LEU A 413 12.24 -25.97 1.44
N PHE A 414 13.44 -25.69 0.94
CA PHE A 414 13.84 -24.38 0.43
C PHE A 414 14.07 -24.47 -1.06
N VAL A 415 13.48 -23.52 -1.78
CA VAL A 415 13.52 -23.49 -3.25
C VAL A 415 14.02 -22.14 -3.71
N ASN A 416 15.05 -22.14 -4.55
CA ASN A 416 15.43 -20.97 -5.34
C ASN A 416 14.68 -21.06 -6.68
N ASN A 417 13.69 -20.19 -6.84
CA ASN A 417 12.80 -20.18 -8.00
C ASN A 417 13.18 -19.03 -8.93
N ASN A 418 13.77 -19.35 -10.09
CA ASN A 418 14.09 -18.40 -11.16
C ASN A 418 13.30 -18.68 -12.45
N ILE A 419 12.17 -19.39 -12.33
CA ILE A 419 11.33 -19.75 -13.48
C ILE A 419 10.79 -18.50 -14.17
N GLN A 420 10.81 -18.51 -15.50
CA GLN A 420 10.24 -17.45 -16.32
C GLN A 420 8.72 -17.61 -16.50
N ILE A 421 8.02 -16.48 -16.46
CA ILE A 421 6.58 -16.43 -16.75
C ILE A 421 6.41 -16.49 -18.28
N LYS A 422 5.94 -17.63 -18.80
CA LYS A 422 5.87 -17.89 -20.25
C LYS A 422 4.55 -17.48 -20.87
N ASN A 423 3.44 -17.65 -20.16
CA ASN A 423 2.09 -17.31 -20.62
C ASN A 423 1.15 -17.06 -19.43
N ASN A 424 -0.09 -16.64 -19.70
CA ASN A 424 -1.11 -16.35 -18.69
C ASN A 424 -1.91 -17.59 -18.20
N CYS A 425 -1.45 -18.82 -18.49
CA CYS A 425 -2.09 -20.06 -18.04
C CYS A 425 -1.09 -21.11 -17.54
N PHE A 426 0.12 -20.70 -17.16
CA PHE A 426 1.14 -21.55 -16.53
C PHE A 426 1.52 -22.80 -17.35
N GLY A 427 1.37 -22.75 -18.68
CA GLY A 427 1.57 -23.90 -19.56
C GLY A 427 0.52 -25.01 -19.42
N LEU A 428 -0.59 -24.76 -18.73
CA LEU A 428 -1.67 -25.74 -18.54
C LEU A 428 -2.64 -25.81 -19.72
N ARG A 429 -2.54 -24.88 -20.67
CA ARG A 429 -3.34 -24.80 -21.89
C ARG A 429 -2.45 -24.35 -23.04
N ASP A 430 -2.94 -24.56 -24.26
CA ASP A 430 -2.27 -24.08 -25.46
C ASP A 430 -2.15 -22.55 -25.44
N SER A 431 -0.99 -22.08 -25.88
CA SER A 431 -0.65 -20.66 -25.97
C SER A 431 0.11 -20.37 -27.24
N LYS A 432 -0.01 -19.14 -27.74
CA LYS A 432 0.64 -18.69 -28.95
C LYS A 432 1.22 -17.30 -28.78
N GLU A 433 2.45 -17.14 -29.23
CA GLU A 433 3.05 -15.82 -29.42
C GLU A 433 2.41 -15.13 -30.61
N ILE A 434 1.81 -13.97 -30.36
CA ILE A 434 1.20 -13.12 -31.38
C ILE A 434 1.91 -11.77 -31.44
N GLY A 435 1.97 -11.19 -32.64
CA GLY A 435 2.41 -9.83 -32.86
C GLY A 435 1.25 -8.85 -32.67
N PHE A 436 1.45 -7.84 -31.82
CA PHE A 436 0.45 -6.81 -31.52
C PHE A 436 0.94 -5.45 -32.01
N ASN A 437 0.25 -4.88 -33.01
CA ASN A 437 0.56 -3.57 -33.58
C ASN A 437 -0.35 -2.49 -32.98
N PHE A 438 0.19 -1.31 -32.74
CA PHE A 438 -0.55 -0.17 -32.19
C PHE A 438 0.10 1.17 -32.58
N PRO A 439 -0.62 2.31 -32.47
CA PRO A 439 -0.05 3.62 -32.77
C PRO A 439 1.18 3.93 -31.91
N ALA A 440 2.23 4.49 -32.52
CA ALA A 440 3.39 4.98 -31.77
C ALA A 440 3.03 6.21 -30.93
N TYR A 441 3.54 6.28 -29.70
CA TYR A 441 3.33 7.41 -28.80
C TYR A 441 4.65 8.12 -28.45
N ASN A 442 4.62 9.45 -28.41
CA ASN A 442 5.80 10.28 -28.12
C ASN A 442 6.23 10.28 -26.63
N SER A 443 5.58 9.49 -25.78
CA SER A 443 5.90 9.35 -24.36
C SER A 443 5.78 7.90 -23.90
N ASP A 444 6.49 7.58 -22.82
CA ASP A 444 6.46 6.30 -22.13
C ASP A 444 5.29 6.18 -21.13
N ASN A 445 4.36 7.13 -21.14
CA ASN A 445 3.24 7.20 -20.19
C ASN A 445 2.01 6.43 -20.68
N ASN A 446 2.21 5.29 -21.33
CA ASN A 446 1.16 4.45 -21.87
C ASN A 446 1.37 3.00 -21.45
N VAL A 447 0.28 2.27 -21.26
CA VAL A 447 0.30 0.87 -20.83
C VAL A 447 -0.68 0.08 -21.68
N LEU A 448 -0.24 -1.06 -22.20
CA LEU A 448 -1.08 -2.08 -22.81
C LEU A 448 -1.69 -2.94 -21.70
N LEU A 449 -3.01 -3.08 -21.73
CA LEU A 449 -3.79 -3.92 -20.85
C LEU A 449 -4.55 -4.93 -21.71
N VAL A 450 -4.40 -6.21 -21.41
CA VAL A 450 -5.11 -7.30 -22.11
C VAL A 450 -6.05 -7.94 -21.12
N TYR A 451 -7.35 -7.96 -21.43
CA TYR A 451 -8.39 -8.53 -20.59
C TYR A 451 -9.01 -9.74 -21.26
N ASN A 452 -9.45 -10.72 -20.46
CA ASN A 452 -10.39 -11.72 -20.95
C ASN A 452 -11.66 -11.01 -21.40
N LYS A 453 -12.13 -11.26 -22.63
CA LYS A 453 -13.27 -10.56 -23.21
C LYS A 453 -14.54 -10.70 -22.38
N ASN A 454 -14.87 -11.92 -21.97
CA ASN A 454 -16.11 -12.21 -21.24
C ASN A 454 -16.10 -11.54 -19.85
N GLU A 455 -14.95 -11.55 -19.17
CA GLU A 455 -14.82 -10.90 -17.87
C GLU A 455 -14.91 -9.37 -18.00
N PHE A 456 -14.27 -8.81 -19.04
CA PHE A 456 -14.32 -7.37 -19.30
C PHE A 456 -15.73 -6.85 -19.59
N GLU A 457 -16.54 -7.65 -20.30
CA GLU A 457 -17.93 -7.30 -20.62
C GLU A 457 -18.88 -7.51 -19.42
N ALA A 458 -18.48 -8.34 -18.45
CA ALA A 458 -19.33 -8.73 -17.33
C ALA A 458 -19.23 -7.82 -16.10
N VAL A 459 -18.10 -7.12 -15.89
CA VAL A 459 -17.87 -6.29 -14.69
C VAL A 459 -17.18 -4.96 -15.03
N GLU A 460 -17.31 -3.96 -14.15
CA GLU A 460 -16.68 -2.65 -14.33
C GLU A 460 -15.18 -2.63 -13.99
N ASP A 461 -14.74 -3.55 -13.12
CA ASP A 461 -13.41 -3.64 -12.52
C ASP A 461 -12.64 -4.95 -12.86
N PRO A 462 -12.59 -5.35 -14.16
CA PRO A 462 -11.91 -6.58 -14.56
C PRO A 462 -10.40 -6.49 -14.32
N ILE A 463 -9.78 -7.64 -14.04
CA ILE A 463 -8.32 -7.73 -13.92
C ILE A 463 -7.73 -8.11 -15.29
N PRO A 464 -6.73 -7.39 -15.81
CA PRO A 464 -6.05 -7.79 -17.03
C PRO A 464 -5.34 -9.14 -16.83
N VAL A 465 -5.30 -9.98 -17.86
CA VAL A 465 -4.51 -11.22 -17.88
C VAL A 465 -3.03 -10.95 -18.20
N PHE A 466 -2.73 -9.78 -18.79
CA PHE A 466 -1.39 -9.35 -19.17
C PHE A 466 -1.32 -7.82 -19.19
N VAL A 467 -0.17 -7.27 -18.77
CA VAL A 467 0.08 -5.83 -18.72
C VAL A 467 1.49 -5.55 -19.22
N LYS A 468 1.66 -4.50 -20.02
CA LYS A 468 3.00 -4.06 -20.45
C LYS A 468 3.07 -2.56 -20.60
N SER A 469 4.06 -1.94 -19.94
CA SER A 469 4.40 -0.54 -20.21
C SER A 469 4.89 -0.38 -21.65
N ILE A 470 4.47 0.71 -22.29
CA ILE A 470 4.82 0.99 -23.69
C ILE A 470 5.96 2.01 -23.72
N GLU A 471 7.04 1.65 -24.39
CA GLU A 471 8.19 2.53 -24.57
C GLU A 471 7.88 3.66 -25.57
N LYS A 472 8.63 4.76 -25.46
CA LYS A 472 8.51 5.88 -26.40
C LYS A 472 8.75 5.41 -27.83
N ASN A 473 7.87 5.78 -28.75
CA ASN A 473 7.88 5.42 -30.17
C ASN A 473 7.70 3.91 -30.47
N GLN A 474 7.44 3.08 -29.46
CA GLN A 474 7.09 1.69 -29.68
C GLN A 474 5.71 1.58 -30.33
N SER A 475 5.58 0.71 -31.32
CA SER A 475 4.33 0.47 -32.07
C SER A 475 4.05 -1.02 -32.29
N TYR A 476 4.90 -1.89 -31.70
CA TYR A 476 4.82 -3.33 -31.85
C TYR A 476 5.28 -4.02 -30.57
N LEU A 477 4.57 -5.08 -30.19
CA LEU A 477 4.93 -5.99 -29.09
C LEU A 477 4.68 -7.44 -29.51
N LYS A 478 5.50 -8.36 -29.00
CA LYS A 478 5.20 -9.79 -28.98
C LYS A 478 4.62 -10.14 -27.63
N ILE A 479 3.48 -10.84 -27.64
CA ILE A 479 2.82 -11.30 -26.42
C ILE A 479 2.46 -12.77 -26.58
N ASN A 480 2.76 -13.59 -25.58
CA ASN A 480 2.36 -14.99 -25.54
C ASN A 480 1.13 -15.14 -24.65
N LEU A 481 0.00 -15.46 -25.27
CA LEU A 481 -1.29 -15.60 -24.60
C LEU A 481 -1.84 -16.99 -24.83
N CYS A 482 -2.55 -17.51 -23.84
CA CYS A 482 -3.28 -18.74 -23.96
C CYS A 482 -4.49 -18.57 -24.88
N PHE A 483 -4.96 -19.66 -25.47
CA PHE A 483 -6.07 -19.57 -26.43
C PHE A 483 -7.30 -18.95 -25.79
N GLY A 484 -7.97 -18.07 -26.55
CA GLY A 484 -9.12 -17.31 -26.07
C GLY A 484 -9.37 -16.00 -26.80
N ASN A 485 -10.42 -15.32 -26.37
CA ASN A 485 -10.83 -14.00 -26.86
C ASN A 485 -10.47 -12.94 -25.83
N TYR A 486 -9.84 -11.86 -26.29
CA TYR A 486 -9.34 -10.79 -25.44
C TYR A 486 -9.75 -9.41 -25.93
N ILE A 487 -9.93 -8.49 -24.98
CA ILE A 487 -10.01 -7.05 -25.25
C ILE A 487 -8.67 -6.44 -24.87
N THR A 488 -8.03 -5.76 -25.80
CA THR A 488 -6.80 -5.01 -25.58
C THR A 488 -7.11 -3.53 -25.50
N GLN A 489 -6.54 -2.83 -24.52
CA GLN A 489 -6.64 -1.39 -24.37
C GLN A 489 -5.26 -0.79 -24.14
N ILE A 490 -4.99 0.35 -24.76
CA ILE A 490 -3.87 1.20 -24.38
C ILE A 490 -4.41 2.39 -23.60
N LYS A 491 -3.99 2.52 -22.34
CA LYS A 491 -4.35 3.64 -21.47
C LYS A 491 -3.15 4.55 -21.22
N SER A 492 -3.38 5.85 -21.11
CA SER A 492 -2.37 6.77 -20.60
C SER A 492 -2.28 6.72 -19.08
N ILE A 493 -1.21 7.28 -18.51
CA ILE A 493 -1.06 7.46 -17.05
C ILE A 493 -2.17 8.32 -16.41
N GLN A 494 -2.94 9.09 -17.21
CA GLN A 494 -4.12 9.84 -16.77
C GLN A 494 -5.43 9.04 -16.87
N GLY A 495 -5.38 7.77 -17.30
CA GLY A 495 -6.56 6.91 -17.46
C GLY A 495 -7.26 7.01 -18.83
N LEU A 496 -6.77 7.85 -19.74
CA LEU A 496 -7.39 8.01 -21.07
C LEU A 496 -7.12 6.79 -21.94
N ILE A 497 -8.18 6.17 -22.47
CA ILE A 497 -8.09 5.11 -23.48
C ILE A 497 -7.68 5.74 -24.82
N LYS A 498 -6.58 5.27 -25.38
CA LYS A 498 -5.98 5.78 -26.63
C LYS A 498 -6.10 4.80 -27.80
N PHE A 499 -6.32 3.53 -27.50
CA PHE A 499 -6.46 2.46 -28.48
C PHE A 499 -7.23 1.32 -27.83
N GLU A 500 -8.09 0.67 -28.59
CA GLU A 500 -8.82 -0.53 -28.17
C GLU A 500 -8.99 -1.47 -29.36
N GLN A 501 -8.81 -2.76 -29.12
CA GLN A 501 -9.00 -3.79 -30.15
C GLN A 501 -9.38 -5.12 -29.50
N ILE A 502 -10.29 -5.86 -30.16
CA ILE A 502 -10.56 -7.27 -29.85
C ILE A 502 -9.57 -8.15 -30.61
N ILE A 503 -8.99 -9.12 -29.91
CA ILE A 503 -8.10 -10.12 -30.51
C ILE A 503 -8.56 -11.53 -30.13
N THR A 504 -8.31 -12.48 -31.01
CA THR A 504 -8.54 -13.91 -30.78
C THR A 504 -7.22 -14.65 -30.97
N VAL A 505 -6.91 -15.56 -30.05
CA VAL A 505 -5.70 -16.38 -30.05
C VAL A 505 -6.12 -17.83 -30.25
N GLU A 506 -5.70 -18.41 -31.38
CA GLU A 506 -5.99 -19.77 -31.85
C GLU A 506 -4.75 -20.46 -32.41
#